data_AF-A0A357ZX86-F1
#
_entry.id   AF-A0A357ZX86-F1
#
_cell.length_a   1.000
_cell.length_b   1.000
_cell.length_c   1.000
_cell.angle_alpha   90.00
_cell.angle_beta   90.00
_cell.angle_gamma   90.00
#
_symmetry.space_group_name_H-M   'P 1'
#
loop_
_entity.id
_entity.type
_entity.pdbx_description
1 polymer ?
#
loop_
_entity_poly.entity_id
_entity_poly.type
_entity_poly.pdbx_seq_one_letter_code
_entity_poly.pdbx_strand_id
1 'polypeptide(L)' 'MAITTVLFDLDGTLIDSSPGIRRCVDESLAHHGFPAITDE' A
#
# COMPACT_ATOMS: atom_id res chain seq x y z
N MET A 1 -10.60 -29.20 17.64
CA MET A 1 -11.25 -27.96 17.18
C MET A 1 -10.88 -27.80 15.72
N ALA A 2 -11.84 -27.88 14.79
CA ALA A 2 -11.55 -27.77 13.36
C ALA A 2 -11.80 -26.33 12.91
N ILE A 3 -10.78 -25.68 12.34
CA ILE A 3 -10.95 -24.39 11.68
C ILE A 3 -11.61 -24.66 10.33
N THR A 4 -12.76 -24.04 10.09
CA THR A 4 -13.56 -24.23 8.87
C THR A 4 -13.43 -23.06 7.89
N THR A 5 -12.84 -21.94 8.33
CA THR A 5 -12.71 -20.73 7.52
C THR A 5 -11.51 -19.92 7.98
N VAL A 6 -10.79 -19.34 7.02
CA VAL A 6 -9.69 -18.39 7.27
C VAL A 6 -9.94 -17.17 6.40
N LEU A 7 -9.83 -16.00 7.01
CA LEU A 7 -9.89 -14.72 6.33
C LEU A 7 -8.48 -14.14 6.27
N PHE A 8 -8.11 -13.65 5.09
CA PHE A 8 -6.83 -13.01 4.86
C PHE A 8 -7.06 -11.52 4.63
N ASP A 9 -6.19 -10.72 5.23
CA ASP A 9 -5.99 -9.35 4.81
C ASP A 9 -5.36 -9.33 3.39
N LEU A 10 -5.44 -8.19 2.69
CA LEU A 10 -5.02 -8.09 1.30
C LEU A 10 -3.62 -7.48 1.18
N ASP A 11 -3.49 -6.18 1.43
CA ASP A 11 -2.27 -5.41 1.23
C ASP A 11 -1.20 -5.80 2.25
N GLY A 12 -0.01 -6.18 1.79
CA GLY A 12 1.08 -6.65 2.64
C GLY A 12 0.87 -8.07 3.21
N THR A 13 -0.25 -8.73 2.90
CA THR A 13 -0.52 -10.13 3.28
C THR A 13 -0.63 -11.03 2.06
N LEU A 14 -1.61 -10.80 1.18
CA LEU A 14 -1.78 -11.56 -0.06
C LEU A 14 -1.05 -10.91 -1.25
N ILE A 15 -0.93 -9.58 -1.25
CA ILE A 15 -0.30 -8.83 -2.33
C ILE A 15 0.70 -7.80 -1.80
N ASP A 16 1.83 -7.65 -2.48
CA ASP A 16 2.71 -6.49 -2.28
C ASP A 16 2.22 -5.33 -3.13
N SER A 17 1.33 -4.53 -2.56
CA SER A 17 0.78 -3.33 -3.19
C SER A 17 1.60 -2.07 -2.92
N SER A 18 2.71 -2.18 -2.16
CA SER A 18 3.53 -1.03 -1.76
C SER A 18 4.01 -0.17 -2.94
N PRO A 19 4.44 -0.70 -4.11
CA PRO A 19 4.89 0.14 -5.22
C PRO A 19 3.74 0.91 -5.86
N GLY A 20 2.54 0.31 -5.90
CA GLY A 20 1.33 0.94 -6.42
C GLY A 20 0.85 2.07 -5.52
N ILE A 21 0.78 1.79 -4.22
CA ILE A 21 0.40 2.78 -3.20
C ILE A 21 1.39 3.95 -3.21
N ARG A 22 2.69 3.66 -3.27
CA ARG A 22 3.74 4.69 -3.35
C ARG A 22 3.54 5.62 -4.53
N ARG A 23 3.31 5.08 -5.73
CA ARG A 23 3.08 5.89 -6.93
C ARG A 23 1.86 6.79 -6.79
N CYS A 24 0.75 6.29 -6.24
CA CYS A 24 -0.44 7.10 -6.00
C CYS A 24 -0.17 8.27 -5.04
N VAL A 25 0.64 8.04 -4.00
CA VAL A 25 1.06 9.09 -3.06
C VAL A 25 1.93 10.12 -3.77
N ASP A 26 2.93 9.68 -4.55
CA ASP A 26 3.82 10.57 -5.29
C ASP A 26 3.04 11.45 -6.29
N GLU A 27 2.09 10.86 -7.03
CA GLU A 27 1.21 11.59 -7.96
C GLU A 27 0.35 12.64 -7.23
N SER A 28 -0.20 12.29 -6.07
CA SER A 28 -1.01 13.21 -5.25
C SER A 28 -0.19 14.38 -4.72
N LEU A 29 1.01 14.11 -4.20
CA LEU A 29 1.92 15.15 -3.69
C LEU A 29 2.33 16.11 -4.80
N ALA A 30 2.71 15.57 -5.96
CA ALA A 30 3.06 16.37 -7.13
C ALA A 30 1.89 17.26 -7.58
N HIS A 31 0.67 16.72 -7.61
CA HIS A 31 -0.53 17.46 -7.98
C HIS A 31 -0.79 18.67 -7.07
N HIS A 32 -0.51 18.53 -5.77
CA HIS A 32 -0.71 19.57 -4.78
C HIS A 32 0.52 20.46 -4.50
N GLY A 33 1.61 20.26 -5.24
CA GLY A 33 2.84 21.07 -5.10
C GLY A 33 3.68 20.73 -3.86
N PHE A 34 3.48 19.55 -3.28
CA PHE A 34 4.28 19.06 -2.16
C PHE A 34 5.50 18.26 -2.65
N PRO A 35 6.61 18.25 -1.89
CA PRO A 35 7.78 17.44 -2.23
C PRO A 35 7.48 15.94 -2.15
N ALA A 36 8.20 15.15 -2.94
CA ALA A 36 8.15 13.69 -2.85
C ALA A 36 8.70 13.20 -1.50
N ILE A 37 8.17 12.07 -1.02
CA ILE A 37 8.68 11.41 0.19
C ILE A 37 10.03 10.77 -0.14
N THR A 38 11.08 11.10 0.60
CA THR A 38 12.37 10.42 0.50
C THR A 38 12.38 9.22 1.44
N ASP A 39 12.97 8.13 1.02
CA ASP A 39 13.23 7.00 1.91
C ASP A 39 14.31 7.44 2.93
N GLU A 40 14.07 7.24 4.23
CA GLU A 40 15.08 7.41 5.30
C GLU A 40 16.14 6.30 5.24
#